data_AF-A0AAV5VQ62-F1
#
_entry.id   AF-A0AAV5VQ62-F1
#
_cell.length_a   1.000
_cell.length_b   1.000
_cell.length_c   1.000
_cell.angle_alpha   90.00
_cell.angle_beta   90.00
_cell.angle_gamma   90.00
#
_symmetry.space_group_name_H-M   'P 1'
#
loop_
_entity.id
_entity.type
_entity.pdbx_description
1 polymer ?
#
loop_
_entity_poly.entity_id
_entity_poly.type
_entity_poly.pdbx_seq_one_letter_code
_entity_poly.pdbx_strand_id
1 'polypeptide(L)'
;FFLVMKDSSYQHFCTLVVGVATLFRFISYDMATFIVESLLHYAHLRNPDAIINHAGYYGQAVKKITTCLAIFTVPVILNYLSPKVIHFQKLFLQWVLFIGSGLFTFYIACFFYINTILYFLANFLQGIAFARLFILFF
;
A
#
# COMPACT_ATOMS: atom_id res chain seq x y z
N PHE A 1 37.35 -6.58 4.63
CA PHE A 1 35.96 -6.35 5.09
C PHE A 1 35.01 -7.51 4.73
N PHE A 2 35.15 -8.16 3.57
CA PHE A 2 34.29 -9.29 3.14
C PHE A 2 34.47 -10.62 3.90
N LEU A 3 35.54 -10.80 4.70
CA LEU A 3 35.86 -12.06 5.38
C LEU A 3 35.29 -12.18 6.82
N VAL A 4 34.64 -11.12 7.32
CA VAL A 4 34.09 -11.08 8.70
C VAL A 4 32.62 -11.54 8.77
N MET A 5 31.98 -11.81 7.63
CA MET A 5 30.59 -12.33 7.58
C MET A 5 30.54 -13.86 7.44
N LYS A 6 31.44 -14.58 8.11
CA LYS A 6 31.45 -16.05 8.13
C LYS A 6 30.85 -16.59 9.44
N ASP A 7 29.71 -16.04 9.86
CA ASP A 7 28.81 -16.76 10.77
C ASP A 7 27.61 -17.24 9.95
N SER A 8 27.84 -18.42 9.35
CA SER A 8 27.01 -19.04 8.33
C SER A 8 25.56 -19.22 8.80
N SER A 9 25.31 -19.84 9.96
CA SER A 9 23.95 -20.27 10.30
C SER A 9 22.99 -19.13 10.63
N TYR A 10 23.44 -18.06 11.29
CA TYR A 10 22.58 -16.92 11.64
C TYR A 10 22.16 -16.13 10.39
N GLN A 11 23.10 -15.88 9.47
CA GLN A 11 22.79 -15.17 8.22
C GLN A 11 21.87 -15.99 7.31
N HIS A 12 22.07 -17.31 7.22
CA HIS A 12 21.14 -18.19 6.50
C HIS A 12 19.76 -18.20 7.15
N PHE A 13 19.67 -18.23 8.48
CA PHE A 13 18.40 -18.16 9.21
C PHE A 13 17.67 -16.82 8.96
N CYS A 14 18.36 -15.68 9.10
CA CYS A 14 17.79 -14.37 8.79
C CYS A 14 17.32 -14.28 7.34
N THR A 15 18.12 -14.80 6.39
CA THR A 15 17.76 -14.83 4.97
C THR A 15 16.52 -15.67 4.72
N LEU A 16 16.42 -16.84 5.36
CA LEU A 16 15.24 -17.70 5.29
C LEU A 16 14.01 -16.99 5.85
N VAL A 17 14.11 -16.38 7.02
CA VAL A 17 13.01 -15.63 7.65
C VAL A 17 12.57 -14.46 6.77
N VAL A 18 13.49 -13.68 6.22
CA VAL A 18 13.19 -12.57 5.28
C VAL A 18 12.53 -13.10 4.01
N GLY A 19 13.00 -14.23 3.47
CA GLY A 19 12.41 -14.89 2.31
C GLY A 19 10.97 -15.33 2.58
N VAL A 20 10.73 -16.02 3.68
CA VAL A 20 9.39 -16.47 4.11
C VAL A 20 8.46 -15.29 4.35
N ALA A 21 8.91 -14.26 5.07
CA ALA A 21 8.12 -13.05 5.29
C ALA A 21 7.75 -12.36 3.97
N THR A 22 8.69 -12.32 3.02
CA THR A 22 8.47 -11.74 1.69
C THR A 22 7.46 -12.57 0.88
N LEU A 23 7.54 -13.90 0.93
CA LEU A 23 6.56 -14.79 0.30
C LEU A 23 5.16 -14.57 0.86
N PHE A 24 5.00 -14.57 2.18
CA PHE A 24 3.71 -14.30 2.81
C PHE A 24 3.15 -12.92 2.44
N ARG A 25 4.02 -11.90 2.35
CA ARG A 25 3.62 -10.56 1.92
C ARG A 25 3.04 -10.56 0.51
N PHE A 26 3.71 -11.21 -0.44
CA PHE A 26 3.22 -11.27 -1.83
C PHE A 26 1.96 -12.13 -1.95
N ILE A 27 1.90 -13.31 -1.32
CA ILE A 27 0.72 -14.17 -1.33
C ILE A 27 -0.50 -13.45 -0.74
N SER A 28 -0.33 -12.80 0.41
CA SER A 28 -1.41 -12.05 1.06
C SER A 28 -1.90 -10.91 0.17
N TYR A 29 -0.98 -10.25 -0.55
CA TYR A 29 -1.30 -9.16 -1.46
C TYR A 29 -2.13 -9.64 -2.67
N ASP A 30 -1.78 -10.78 -3.24
CA ASP A 30 -2.51 -11.36 -4.36
C ASP A 30 -3.87 -11.93 -3.91
N MET A 31 -3.92 -12.63 -2.77
CA MET A 31 -5.18 -13.13 -2.20
C MET A 31 -6.17 -12.00 -1.89
N ALA A 32 -5.70 -10.87 -1.35
CA ALA A 32 -6.57 -9.72 -1.09
C ALA A 32 -7.25 -9.20 -2.37
N THR A 33 -6.57 -9.28 -3.53
CA THR A 33 -7.16 -8.90 -4.81
C THR A 33 -8.30 -9.84 -5.22
N PHE A 34 -8.09 -11.15 -5.08
CA PHE A 34 -9.11 -12.14 -5.40
C PHE A 34 -10.35 -12.02 -4.50
N ILE A 35 -10.14 -11.80 -3.20
CA ILE A 35 -11.24 -11.62 -2.24
C ILE A 35 -12.07 -10.39 -2.63
N VAL A 36 -11.43 -9.25 -2.89
CA VAL A 36 -12.15 -8.02 -3.26
C VAL A 36 -12.90 -8.17 -4.58
N GLU A 37 -12.31 -8.81 -5.59
CA GLU A 37 -12.99 -9.08 -6.86
C GLU A 37 -14.23 -9.95 -6.64
N SER A 38 -14.13 -11.02 -5.85
CA SER A 38 -15.27 -11.90 -5.58
C SER A 38 -16.43 -11.17 -4.89
N LEU A 39 -16.11 -10.25 -3.96
CA LEU A 39 -17.10 -9.43 -3.25
C LEU A 39 -17.80 -8.44 -4.20
N LEU A 40 -17.03 -7.74 -5.04
CA LEU A 40 -17.58 -6.73 -5.93
C LEU A 40 -18.34 -7.35 -7.10
N HIS A 41 -17.89 -8.51 -7.59
CA HIS A 41 -18.63 -9.26 -8.58
C HIS A 41 -20.00 -9.71 -8.02
N TYR A 42 -20.05 -10.20 -6.78
CA TYR A 42 -21.31 -10.52 -6.12
C TYR A 42 -22.20 -9.28 -5.95
N ALA A 43 -21.62 -8.12 -5.58
CA ALA A 43 -22.37 -6.87 -5.48
C ALA A 43 -22.94 -6.41 -6.84
N HIS A 44 -22.17 -6.56 -7.92
CA HIS A 44 -22.61 -6.27 -9.29
C HIS A 44 -23.78 -7.16 -9.71
N LEU A 45 -23.72 -8.46 -9.41
CA LEU A 45 -24.82 -9.40 -9.72
C LEU A 45 -26.13 -9.01 -9.02
N ARG A 46 -26.05 -8.43 -7.82
CA ARG A 46 -27.23 -7.98 -7.07
C ARG A 46 -27.75 -6.63 -7.56
N ASN A 47 -26.86 -5.70 -7.89
CA ASN A 47 -27.23 -4.39 -8.40
C ASN A 47 -26.18 -3.90 -9.43
N PRO A 48 -26.45 -4.05 -10.73
CA PRO A 48 -25.47 -3.77 -11.78
C PRO A 48 -25.18 -2.26 -11.95
N ASP A 49 -26.11 -1.40 -11.52
CA ASP A 49 -25.95 0.06 -11.63
C ASP A 49 -25.02 0.63 -10.55
N ALA A 50 -24.87 -0.08 -9.43
CA ALA A 50 -24.07 0.39 -8.30
C ALA A 50 -22.55 0.28 -8.57
N ILE A 51 -22.13 -0.82 -9.20
CA ILE A 51 -20.72 -1.12 -9.45
C ILE A 51 -20.50 -1.80 -10.79
N ILE A 52 -19.42 -1.46 -11.49
CA ILE A 52 -19.08 -2.05 -12.79
C ILE A 52 -18.60 -3.50 -12.64
N ASN A 53 -18.75 -4.29 -13.71
CA ASN A 53 -18.15 -5.62 -13.77
C ASN A 53 -16.61 -5.52 -13.68
N HIS A 54 -15.98 -6.48 -13.02
CA HIS A 54 -14.52 -6.52 -12.78
C HIS A 54 -13.92 -5.30 -12.05
N ALA A 55 -14.74 -4.60 -11.26
CA ALA A 55 -14.29 -3.44 -10.49
C ALA A 55 -13.13 -3.76 -9.53
N GLY A 56 -12.99 -5.00 -9.05
CA GLY A 56 -11.87 -5.39 -8.19
C GLY A 56 -10.54 -5.24 -8.92
N TYR A 57 -10.43 -5.80 -10.13
CA TYR A 57 -9.22 -5.68 -10.96
C TYR A 57 -8.90 -4.23 -11.35
N TYR A 58 -9.91 -3.47 -11.77
CA TYR A 58 -9.72 -2.06 -12.12
C TYR A 58 -9.30 -1.22 -10.91
N GLY A 59 -9.90 -1.45 -9.73
CA GLY A 59 -9.51 -0.77 -8.49
C GLY A 59 -8.04 -1.04 -8.13
N GLN A 60 -7.58 -2.29 -8.28
CA GLN A 60 -6.18 -2.62 -8.06
C GLN A 60 -5.24 -1.96 -9.07
N ALA A 61 -5.64 -1.85 -10.34
CA ALA A 61 -4.85 -1.14 -11.34
C ALA A 61 -4.69 0.34 -10.96
N VAL A 62 -5.78 1.01 -10.58
CA VAL A 62 -5.75 2.40 -10.10
C VAL A 62 -4.84 2.55 -8.89
N LYS A 63 -4.96 1.66 -7.89
CA LYS A 63 -4.11 1.66 -6.70
C LYS A 63 -2.61 1.52 -7.06
N LYS A 64 -2.27 0.63 -7.99
CA LYS A 64 -0.87 0.42 -8.42
C LYS A 64 -0.31 1.61 -9.19
N ILE A 65 -1.07 2.17 -10.13
CA ILE A 65 -0.65 3.34 -10.92
C ILE A 65 -0.40 4.54 -10.01
N THR A 66 -1.34 4.81 -9.09
CA THR A 66 -1.24 5.93 -8.15
C THR A 66 -0.08 5.75 -7.17
N THR A 67 0.14 4.52 -6.67
CA THR A 67 1.32 4.20 -5.85
C THR A 67 2.62 4.48 -6.61
N CYS A 68 2.71 4.06 -7.88
CA CYS A 68 3.88 4.28 -8.72
C CYS A 68 4.17 5.78 -8.92
N LEU A 69 3.14 6.56 -9.29
CA LEU A 69 3.25 8.02 -9.45
C LEU A 69 3.68 8.70 -8.14
N ALA A 70 3.09 8.29 -7.01
CA ALA A 70 3.42 8.85 -5.71
C ALA A 70 4.86 8.51 -5.28
N ILE A 71 5.37 7.31 -5.56
CA ILE A 71 6.77 6.93 -5.27
C ILE A 71 7.77 7.83 -6.02
N PHE A 72 7.51 8.21 -7.28
CA PHE A 72 8.41 9.13 -7.99
C PHE A 72 8.54 10.50 -7.33
N THR A 73 7.50 10.95 -6.62
CA THR A 73 7.53 12.25 -5.93
C THR A 73 8.33 12.22 -4.61
N VAL A 74 8.51 11.04 -4.02
CA VAL A 74 9.20 10.85 -2.74
C VAL A 74 10.64 11.38 -2.73
N PRO A 75 11.55 10.94 -3.63
CA PRO A 75 12.94 11.38 -3.58
C PRO A 75 13.09 12.88 -3.88
N VAL A 76 12.16 13.47 -4.64
CA VAL A 76 12.13 14.92 -4.90
C VAL A 76 11.82 15.68 -3.62
N ILE A 77 10.80 15.23 -2.86
CA ILE A 77 10.40 15.83 -1.59
C ILE A 77 11.53 15.69 -0.55
N LEU A 78 12.13 14.50 -0.45
CA LEU A 78 13.21 14.25 0.51
C LEU A 78 14.48 15.05 0.20
N ASN A 79 14.83 15.25 -1.08
CA ASN A 79 15.99 16.08 -1.46
C ASN A 79 15.75 17.58 -1.22
N TYR A 80 14.53 18.08 -1.45
CA TYR A 80 14.17 19.46 -1.14
C TYR A 80 14.12 19.73 0.38
N LEU A 81 13.73 18.73 1.17
CA LEU A 81 13.79 18.75 2.64
C LEU A 81 15.19 18.38 3.13
N SER A 82 16.19 19.19 2.80
CA SER A 82 17.54 19.10 3.36
C SER A 82 17.54 19.12 4.91
N PRO A 83 18.57 18.57 5.60
CA PRO A 83 18.57 18.16 7.02
C PRO A 83 18.43 19.26 8.08
N LYS A 84 18.05 20.50 7.72
CA LYS A 84 17.99 21.63 8.66
C LYS A 84 16.80 21.59 9.62
N VAL A 85 15.87 20.63 9.47
CA VAL A 85 14.66 20.54 10.31
C VAL A 85 14.37 19.10 10.76
N ILE A 86 15.37 18.41 11.32
CA ILE A 86 15.26 17.02 11.83
C ILE A 86 14.07 16.85 12.80
N HIS A 87 13.75 17.87 13.59
CA HIS A 87 12.65 17.82 14.55
C HIS A 87 11.26 17.95 13.90
N PHE A 88 11.13 18.78 12.86
CA PHE A 88 9.87 18.97 12.13
C PHE A 88 9.58 17.78 11.21
N GLN A 89 10.62 17.14 10.67
CA GLN A 89 10.49 15.93 9.86
C GLN A 89 9.91 14.76 10.66
N LYS A 90 10.36 14.55 11.90
CA LYS A 90 9.77 13.52 12.78
C LYS A 90 8.29 13.76 13.08
N LEU A 91 7.92 15.00 13.39
CA LEU A 91 6.52 15.36 13.65
C LEU A 91 5.66 15.17 12.40
N PHE A 92 6.13 15.67 11.25
CA PHE A 92 5.46 15.48 9.96
C PHE A 92 5.26 14.01 9.62
N LEU A 93 6.25 13.16 9.89
CA LEU A 93 6.19 11.72 9.63
C LEU A 93 5.11 11.01 10.48
N GLN A 94 4.93 11.43 11.74
CA GLN A 94 3.87 10.91 12.61
C GLN A 94 2.47 11.27 12.08
N TRP A 95 2.26 12.51 11.65
CA TRP A 95 0.99 12.92 11.04
C TRP A 95 0.71 12.21 9.73
N VAL A 96 1.74 11.97 8.92
CA VAL A 96 1.61 11.22 7.66
C VAL A 96 1.16 9.78 7.90
N LEU A 97 1.67 9.11 8.94
CA LEU A 97 1.22 7.76 9.32
C LEU A 97 -0.24 7.76 9.79
N PHE A 98 -0.62 8.75 10.60
CA PHE A 98 -2.01 8.89 11.07
C PHE A 98 -2.98 9.12 9.89
N ILE A 99 -2.63 10.03 8.97
CA ILE A 99 -3.40 10.27 7.74
C ILE A 99 -3.47 9.00 6.89
N GLY A 100 -2.37 8.26 6.75
CA GLY A 100 -2.34 7.00 6.01
C GLY A 100 -3.29 5.94 6.60
N SER A 101 -3.33 5.81 7.92
CA SER A 101 -4.27 4.92 8.61
C SER A 101 -5.73 5.37 8.44
N GLY A 102 -5.99 6.69 8.48
CA GLY A 102 -7.31 7.25 8.19
C GLY A 102 -7.78 6.93 6.77
N LEU A 103 -6.90 7.05 5.77
CA LEU A 103 -7.18 6.69 4.38
C LEU A 103 -7.45 5.18 4.22
N PHE A 104 -6.72 4.33 4.95
CA PHE A 104 -6.98 2.90 4.99
C PHE A 104 -8.36 2.58 5.60
N THR A 105 -8.72 3.28 6.67
CA THR A 105 -10.04 3.16 7.30
C THR A 105 -11.15 3.60 6.34
N PHE A 106 -10.94 4.70 5.61
CA PHE A 106 -11.86 5.18 4.58
C PHE A 106 -12.06 4.13 3.47
N TYR A 107 -10.98 3.50 3.00
CA TYR A 107 -11.07 2.41 2.03
C TYR A 107 -11.95 1.25 2.52
N ILE A 108 -11.77 0.82 3.78
CA ILE A 108 -12.63 -0.22 4.36
C ILE A 108 -14.08 0.29 4.51
N ALA A 109 -14.27 1.55 4.90
CA ALA A 109 -15.60 2.14 5.06
C ALA A 109 -16.40 2.20 3.74
N CYS A 110 -15.73 2.35 2.60
CA CYS A 110 -16.38 2.34 1.29
C CYS A 110 -17.09 1.01 0.97
N PHE A 111 -16.75 -0.10 1.64
CA PHE A 111 -17.49 -1.36 1.46
C PHE A 111 -18.87 -1.36 2.14
N PHE A 112 -19.14 -0.47 3.10
CA PHE A 112 -20.49 -0.33 3.67
C PHE A 112 -21.48 0.29 2.68
N TYR A 113 -20.99 1.13 1.75
CA TYR A 113 -21.79 1.77 0.72
C TYR A 113 -21.10 1.68 -0.64
N ILE A 114 -21.44 0.61 -1.37
CA ILE A 114 -20.82 0.27 -2.65
C ILE A 114 -21.34 1.22 -3.74
N ASN A 115 -20.47 2.11 -4.19
CA ASN A 115 -20.68 2.98 -5.33
C ASN A 115 -19.39 3.05 -6.16
N THR A 116 -19.50 2.91 -7.47
CA THR A 116 -18.39 2.97 -8.43
C THR A 116 -17.45 4.15 -8.17
N ILE A 117 -17.98 5.37 -8.05
CA ILE A 117 -17.19 6.60 -7.91
C ILE A 117 -16.41 6.58 -6.59
N LEU A 118 -17.09 6.25 -5.48
CA LEU A 118 -16.47 6.21 -4.15
C LEU A 118 -15.41 5.11 -4.06
N TYR A 119 -15.67 3.95 -4.65
CA TYR A 119 -14.73 2.83 -4.67
C TYR A 119 -13.45 3.19 -5.44
N PHE A 120 -13.55 3.80 -6.62
CA PHE A 120 -12.36 4.21 -7.38
C PHE A 120 -11.60 5.35 -6.70
N LEU A 121 -12.31 6.32 -6.12
CA LEU A 121 -11.69 7.38 -5.34
C LEU A 121 -10.93 6.81 -4.12
N ALA A 122 -11.53 5.85 -3.42
CA ALA A 122 -10.88 5.19 -2.29
C ALA A 122 -9.62 4.43 -2.71
N ASN A 123 -9.63 3.69 -3.82
CA ASN A 123 -8.45 3.02 -4.35
C ASN A 123 -7.34 4.00 -4.78
N PHE A 124 -7.72 5.16 -5.34
CA PHE A 124 -6.78 6.22 -5.70
C PHE A 124 -6.08 6.80 -4.46
N LEU A 125 -6.87 7.19 -3.44
CA LEU A 125 -6.35 7.70 -2.17
C LEU A 125 -5.50 6.66 -1.43
N GLN A 126 -5.92 5.39 -1.49
CA GLN A 126 -5.18 4.28 -0.89
C GLN A 126 -3.81 4.08 -1.52
N GLY A 127 -3.67 4.28 -2.83
CA GLY A 127 -2.36 4.21 -3.50
C GLY A 127 -1.41 5.32 -3.08
N ILE A 128 -1.92 6.55 -2.87
CA ILE A 128 -1.13 7.66 -2.32
C ILE A 128 -0.66 7.35 -0.89
N ALA A 129 -1.53 6.75 -0.06
CA ALA A 129 -1.19 6.34 1.30
C ALA A 129 -0.07 5.27 1.30
N PHE A 130 -0.15 4.28 0.41
CA PHE A 130 0.83 3.19 0.32
C PHE A 130 2.24 3.67 -0.04
N ALA A 131 2.38 4.64 -0.94
CA ALA A 131 3.69 5.18 -1.33
C ALA A 131 4.46 5.81 -0.16
N ARG A 132 3.74 6.37 0.83
CA ARG A 132 4.32 7.06 1.98
C ARG A 132 4.79 6.11 3.08
N LEU A 133 4.22 4.90 3.15
CA LEU A 133 4.64 3.86 4.08
C LEU A 133 6.03 3.29 3.69
N PHE A 134 6.36 3.31 2.40
CA PHE A 134 7.66 2.88 1.87
C PHE A 134 8.81 3.84 2.23
N ILE A 135 8.52 5.13 2.45
CA ILE A 135 9.48 6.17 2.90
C ILE A 135 10.11 5.84 4.25
N LEU A 136 9.40 5.08 5.09
CA LEU A 136 9.81 4.83 6.48
C LEU A 136 10.71 3.60 6.63
N PHE A 137 10.75 2.74 5.61
CA PHE A 137 11.49 1.47 5.61
C PHE A 137 12.81 1.55 4.83
N PHE A 138 13.11 2.68 4.17
CA PHE A 138 14.35 2.94 3.42
C PHE A 138 15.00 4.23 3.93
#